data_AF-A0A534Z6H1-F1
#
_entry.id   AF-A0A534Z6H1-F1
#
_cell.length_a   1.000
_cell.length_b   1.000
_cell.length_c   1.000
_cell.angle_alpha   90.00
_cell.angle_beta   90.00
_cell.angle_gamma   90.00
#
_symmetry.space_group_name_H-M   'P 1'
#
loop_
_entity.id
_entity.type
_entity.pdbx_description
1 polymer ?
#
loop_
_entity_poly.entity_id
_entity_poly.type
_entity_poly.pdbx_seq_one_letter_code
_entity_poly.pdbx_strand_id
1 'polypeptide(L)'
;MRLPAYTAILALFLVVASAGRARASEYPGWGDTGWVYESKRDCCSDAIAIASQYSEQACATSGGKPSPFVGGGQRGSCSAQWTQDGYGNMLYRCYGEASVWCD
;
A
#
# COMPACT_ATOMS: atom_id res chain seq x y z
N MET A 1 42.35 -28.99 -10.96
CA MET A 1 41.07 -29.30 -11.63
C MET A 1 40.59 -28.02 -12.31
N ARG A 2 40.67 -27.95 -13.65
CA ARG A 2 40.17 -26.78 -14.40
C ARG A 2 38.67 -26.98 -14.62
N LEU A 3 37.85 -26.22 -13.91
CA LEU A 3 36.41 -26.18 -14.17
C LEU A 3 36.21 -25.78 -15.63
N PRO A 4 35.46 -26.56 -16.44
CA PRO A 4 35.21 -26.23 -17.83
C PRO A 4 34.45 -24.90 -17.87
N ALA A 5 34.88 -23.96 -18.72
CA ALA A 5 34.30 -22.61 -18.81
C ALA A 5 32.76 -22.60 -18.93
N TYR A 6 32.20 -23.65 -19.53
CA TYR A 6 30.76 -23.90 -19.60
C TYR A 6 30.05 -24.01 -18.23
N THR A 7 30.69 -24.62 -17.24
CA THR A 7 30.14 -24.72 -15.87
C THR A 7 30.14 -23.38 -15.15
N ALA A 8 31.14 -22.53 -15.40
CA ALA A 8 31.18 -21.17 -14.85
C ALA A 8 30.09 -20.28 -15.46
N ILE A 9 29.82 -20.42 -16.76
CA ILE A 9 28.77 -19.66 -17.46
C ILE A 9 27.38 -20.08 -16.98
N LEU A 10 27.11 -21.39 -16.86
CA LEU A 10 25.85 -21.90 -16.33
C LEU A 10 25.59 -21.46 -14.88
N ALA A 11 26.62 -21.48 -14.03
CA ALA A 11 26.52 -20.97 -12.67
C ALA A 11 26.21 -19.47 -12.63
N LEU A 12 26.81 -18.68 -13.52
CA LEU A 12 26.54 -17.24 -13.63
C LEU A 12 25.09 -16.97 -14.04
N PHE A 13 24.57 -17.70 -15.03
CA PHE A 13 23.17 -17.60 -15.45
C PHE A 13 22.18 -18.00 -14.34
N LEU A 14 22.48 -19.04 -13.56
CA LEU A 14 21.67 -19.46 -12.42
C LEU A 14 21.65 -18.41 -11.29
N VAL A 15 22.79 -17.78 -11.00
CA VAL A 15 22.88 -16.72 -9.98
C VAL A 15 22.10 -15.47 -10.41
N VAL A 16 22.23 -15.05 -11.69
CA VAL A 16 21.47 -13.91 -12.23
C VAL A 16 19.97 -14.20 -12.28
N ALA A 17 19.56 -15.42 -12.64
CA ALA A 17 18.15 -15.83 -12.64
C ALA A 17 17.54 -15.91 -11.22
N SER A 18 18.37 -16.18 -10.20
CA SER A 18 17.92 -16.26 -8.81
C SER A 18 17.75 -14.90 -8.11
N ALA A 19 18.41 -13.84 -8.61
CA ALA A 19 18.35 -12.50 -8.02
C ALA A 19 17.02 -11.75 -8.29
N GLY A 20 16.18 -12.27 -9.19
CA GLY A 20 14.86 -11.71 -9.50
C GLY A 20 13.74 -12.07 -8.51
N ARG A 21 14.04 -12.79 -7.42
CA ARG A 21 13.00 -13.13 -6.42
C ARG A 21 12.69 -11.93 -5.53
N ALA A 22 11.58 -11.27 -5.85
CA ALA A 22 10.65 -10.61 -4.95
C ALA A 22 11.31 -9.80 -3.82
N ARG A 23 11.80 -8.61 -4.15
CA ARG A 23 11.82 -7.54 -3.16
C ARG A 23 10.37 -7.10 -3.05
N ALA A 24 9.71 -7.48 -1.95
CA ALA A 24 8.39 -6.96 -1.68
C ALA A 24 8.49 -5.42 -1.73
N SER A 25 7.92 -4.80 -2.75
CA SER A 25 7.99 -3.34 -2.90
C SER A 25 6.85 -2.72 -2.11
N GLU A 26 7.17 -1.69 -1.33
CA GLU A 26 6.16 -0.92 -0.62
C GLU A 26 5.50 0.05 -1.60
N TYR A 27 4.16 -0.03 -1.71
CA TYR A 27 3.37 0.91 -2.50
C TYR A 27 2.60 1.82 -1.54
N PRO A 28 2.86 3.13 -1.49
CA PRO A 28 2.04 4.05 -0.71
C PRO A 28 0.72 4.32 -1.42
N GLY A 29 -0.33 4.55 -0.63
CA GLY A 29 -1.63 5.00 -1.09
C GLY A 29 -2.16 6.11 -0.19
N TRP A 30 -2.96 7.00 -0.77
CA TRP A 30 -3.53 8.16 -0.09
C TRP A 30 -5.05 8.18 -0.29
N GLY A 31 -5.80 8.35 0.78
CA GLY A 31 -7.25 8.47 0.76
C GLY A 31 -7.69 9.88 1.15
N ASP A 32 -8.72 10.39 0.50
CA ASP A 32 -9.41 11.62 0.88
C ASP A 32 -10.91 11.37 0.83
N THR A 33 -11.59 11.60 1.94
CA THR A 33 -13.03 11.34 2.07
C THR A 33 -13.91 12.49 1.58
N GLY A 34 -13.36 13.69 1.41
CA GLY A 34 -14.16 14.91 1.30
C GLY A 34 -14.95 15.25 2.57
N TRP A 35 -15.76 16.31 2.50
CA TRP A 35 -16.57 16.85 3.61
C TRP A 35 -17.94 16.17 3.73
N VAL A 36 -17.95 14.86 4.01
CA VAL A 36 -19.20 14.06 3.96
C VAL A 36 -19.49 13.30 5.26
N TYR A 37 -18.57 13.30 6.23
CA TYR A 37 -18.71 12.50 7.44
C TYR A 37 -19.08 13.37 8.64
N GLU A 38 -20.05 12.94 9.44
CA GLU A 38 -20.39 13.57 10.73
C GLU A 38 -19.62 12.96 11.91
N SER A 39 -18.94 11.83 11.67
CA SER A 39 -18.18 11.08 12.66
C SER A 39 -16.71 11.04 12.25
N LYS A 40 -15.84 11.61 13.10
CA LYS A 40 -14.37 11.56 12.90
C LYS A 40 -13.86 10.11 12.80
N ARG A 41 -14.44 9.19 13.56
CA ARG A 41 -14.02 7.78 13.58
C ARG A 41 -14.27 7.12 12.23
N ASP A 42 -15.48 7.28 11.70
CA ASP A 42 -15.88 6.65 10.43
C ASP A 42 -15.13 7.29 9.27
N CYS A 43 -14.99 8.62 9.31
CA CYS A 43 -14.16 9.39 8.39
C CYS A 43 -12.72 8.86 8.30
N CYS A 44 -12.05 8.65 9.44
CA CYS A 44 -10.69 8.12 9.44
C CYS A 44 -10.63 6.65 9.00
N SER A 45 -11.61 5.84 9.39
CA SER A 45 -11.69 4.45 8.97
C SER A 45 -11.76 4.33 7.45
N ASP A 46 -12.61 5.14 6.82
CA ASP A 46 -12.81 5.11 5.38
C ASP A 46 -11.64 5.76 4.63
N ALA A 47 -11.03 6.83 5.17
CA ALA A 47 -9.82 7.40 4.59
C ALA A 47 -8.68 6.38 4.50
N ILE A 48 -8.45 5.60 5.56
CA ILE A 48 -7.44 4.54 5.58
C ILE A 48 -7.84 3.39 4.64
N ALA A 49 -9.13 3.05 4.55
CA ALA A 49 -9.62 2.02 3.64
C ALA A 49 -9.39 2.41 2.17
N ILE A 50 -9.67 3.66 1.80
CA ILE A 50 -9.38 4.21 0.46
C ILE A 50 -7.88 4.17 0.18
N ALA A 51 -7.06 4.65 1.12
CA ALA A 51 -5.61 4.64 1.00
C ALA A 51 -5.07 3.22 0.76
N SER A 52 -5.59 2.24 1.50
CA SER A 52 -5.21 0.83 1.37
C SER A 52 -5.60 0.28 0.00
N GLN A 53 -6.82 0.55 -0.47
CA GLN A 53 -7.28 0.10 -1.79
C GLN A 53 -6.43 0.66 -2.93
N TYR A 54 -6.08 1.95 -2.89
CA TYR A 54 -5.21 2.55 -3.92
C TYR A 54 -3.80 1.99 -3.89
N SER A 55 -3.26 1.72 -2.69
CA SER A 55 -1.98 1.06 -2.53
C SER A 55 -2.00 -0.36 -3.14
N GLU A 56 -3.02 -1.16 -2.86
CA GLU A 56 -3.21 -2.49 -3.45
C GLU A 56 -3.36 -2.43 -4.97
N GLN A 57 -4.13 -1.46 -5.48
CA GLN A 57 -4.32 -1.26 -6.91
C GLN A 57 -3.01 -0.85 -7.61
N ALA A 58 -2.18 -0.01 -6.98
CA ALA A 58 -0.88 0.38 -7.52
C ALA A 58 0.07 -0.83 -7.62
N CYS A 59 0.07 -1.70 -6.60
CA CYS A 59 0.77 -2.97 -6.64
C CYS A 59 0.28 -3.88 -7.78
N ALA A 60 -1.03 -4.09 -7.90
CA ALA A 60 -1.62 -4.93 -8.94
C ALA A 60 -1.35 -4.38 -10.36
N THR A 61 -1.41 -3.05 -10.53
CA THR A 61 -1.10 -2.38 -11.81
C THR A 61 0.36 -2.55 -12.19
N SER A 62 1.26 -2.66 -11.21
CA SER A 62 2.69 -2.92 -11.43
C SER A 62 2.99 -4.39 -11.75
N GLY A 63 1.98 -5.26 -11.77
CA GLY A 63 2.10 -6.68 -12.09
C GLY A 63 2.48 -7.56 -10.89
N GLY A 64 2.54 -7.01 -9.68
CA GLY A 64 2.79 -7.77 -8.45
C GLY A 64 1.50 -8.18 -7.73
N LYS A 65 1.64 -8.98 -6.67
CA LYS A 65 0.51 -9.45 -5.87
C LYS A 65 0.47 -8.74 -4.52
N PRO A 66 -0.64 -8.08 -4.15
CA PRO A 66 -0.77 -7.47 -2.83
C PRO A 66 -0.63 -8.53 -1.74
N SER A 67 0.31 -8.31 -0.82
CA SER A 67 0.54 -9.22 0.29
C SER A 67 -0.53 -9.00 1.37
N PRO A 68 -1.24 -10.06 1.81
CA PRO A 68 -2.29 -9.93 2.81
C PRO A 68 -1.70 -9.41 4.13
N PHE A 69 -2.39 -8.44 4.75
CA PHE A 69 -1.93 -7.89 6.02
C PHE A 69 -2.11 -8.90 7.15
N VAL A 70 -1.01 -9.24 7.84
CA VAL A 70 -0.98 -10.27 8.90
C VAL A 70 -1.09 -9.69 10.32
N GLY A 71 -1.23 -8.37 10.46
CA GLY A 71 -1.50 -7.71 11.75
C GLY A 71 -2.99 -7.43 11.91
N GLY A 72 -3.63 -7.75 13.02
CA GLY A 72 -5.08 -7.51 13.19
C GLY A 72 -5.52 -6.03 13.32
N GLY A 73 -4.78 -5.06 12.75
CA GLY A 73 -5.03 -3.62 12.88
C GLY A 73 -5.14 -2.86 11.54
N GLN A 74 -5.69 -1.65 11.55
CA GLN A 74 -5.71 -0.79 10.35
C GLN A 74 -4.30 -0.36 9.99
N ARG A 75 -3.90 -0.59 8.73
CA ARG A 75 -2.56 -0.30 8.22
C ARG A 75 -2.51 1.13 7.66
N GLY A 76 -2.54 2.13 8.54
CA GLY A 76 -2.46 3.50 8.06
C GLY A 76 -2.49 4.59 9.12
N SER A 77 -2.13 5.79 8.69
CA SER A 77 -2.31 7.03 9.44
C SER A 77 -3.56 7.74 8.94
N CYS A 78 -4.19 8.53 9.82
CA CYS A 78 -5.28 9.42 9.44
C CYS A 78 -5.05 10.80 10.03
N SER A 79 -5.22 11.84 9.22
CA SER A 79 -5.42 13.21 9.68
C SER A 79 -6.84 13.66 9.36
N ALA A 80 -7.47 14.39 10.27
CA ALA A 80 -8.84 14.84 10.12
C ALA A 80 -8.93 16.36 10.24
N GLN A 81 -9.61 16.97 9.30
CA GLN A 81 -10.08 18.35 9.36
C GLN A 81 -11.58 18.35 9.68
N TRP A 82 -12.06 19.43 10.30
CA TRP A 82 -13.46 19.62 10.63
C TRP A 82 -13.93 21.01 10.19
N THR A 83 -15.21 21.10 9.82
CA THR A 83 -15.93 22.33 9.50
C THR A 83 -17.39 22.19 9.93
N GLN A 84 -18.16 23.28 9.89
CA GLN A 84 -19.62 23.22 10.04
C GLN A 84 -20.30 23.47 8.70
N ASP A 85 -21.43 22.79 8.46
CA ASP A 85 -22.31 23.09 7.34
C ASP A 85 -23.15 24.36 7.60
N GLY A 86 -24.02 24.73 6.65
CA GLY A 86 -24.90 25.90 6.80
C GLY A 86 -25.96 25.78 7.90
N TYR A 87 -26.13 24.60 8.49
CA TYR A 87 -27.09 24.29 9.56
C TYR A 87 -26.42 24.08 10.92
N GLY A 88 -25.08 24.18 10.99
CA GLY A 88 -24.29 24.00 12.22
C GLY A 88 -23.91 22.54 12.51
N ASN A 89 -24.18 21.61 11.60
CA ASN A 89 -23.74 20.22 11.75
C ASN A 89 -22.23 20.12 11.51
N MET A 90 -21.58 19.27 12.30
CA MET A 90 -20.15 19.03 12.17
C MET A 90 -19.88 18.12 10.97
N LEU A 91 -19.04 18.59 10.06
CA LEU A 91 -18.52 17.80 8.94
C LEU A 91 -17.03 17.59 9.10
N TYR A 92 -16.60 16.37 8.83
CA TYR A 92 -15.21 15.94 8.82
C TYR A 92 -14.77 15.61 7.40
N ARG A 93 -13.52 15.97 7.10
CA ARG A 93 -12.77 15.50 5.95
C ARG A 93 -11.49 14.86 6.45
N CYS A 94 -11.24 13.63 6.06
CA CYS A 94 -10.10 12.86 6.51
C CYS A 94 -9.19 12.51 5.36
N TYR A 95 -7.90 12.60 5.65
CA TYR A 95 -6.82 12.17 4.78
C TYR A 95 -6.18 10.95 5.40
N GLY A 96 -6.18 9.83 4.67
CA GLY A 96 -5.61 8.57 5.08
C GLY A 96 -4.33 8.27 4.31
N GLU A 97 -3.36 7.65 4.95
CA GLU A 97 -2.17 7.12 4.28
C GLU A 97 -2.00 5.66 4.67
N ALA A 98 -1.74 4.79 3.70
CA ALA A 98 -1.54 3.36 3.92
C ALA A 98 -0.54 2.80 2.93
N SER A 99 0.22 1.79 3.34
CA SER A 99 1.19 1.13 2.46
C SER A 99 1.00 -0.38 2.45
N VAL A 100 0.87 -0.97 1.27
CA VAL A 100 0.82 -2.41 1.03
C VAL A 100 2.12 -2.87 0.40
N TRP A 101 2.53 -4.07 0.80
CA TRP A 101 3.72 -4.72 0.28
C TRP A 101 3.29 -5.59 -0.89
N CYS A 102 4.07 -5.56 -1.96
CA CYS A 102 3.73 -6.23 -3.21
C CYS A 102 4.76 -7.31 -3.50
N ASP A 103 4.31 -8.55 -3.60
CA ASP A 103 5.15 -9.72 -3.91
C ASP A 103 5.35 -9.93 -5.41
#